data_AF-A0A2E3UX21-F1
#
_entry.id   AF-A0A2E3UX21-F1
#
_cell.length_a   1.000
_cell.length_b   1.000
_cell.length_c   1.000
_cell.angle_alpha   90.00
_cell.angle_beta   90.00
_cell.angle_gamma   90.00
#
_symmetry.space_group_name_H-M   'P 1'
#
loop_
_entity.id
_entity.type
_entity.pdbx_description
1 polymer ?
#
loop_
_entity_poly.entity_id
_entity_poly.type
_entity_poly.pdbx_seq_one_letter_code
_entity_poly.pdbx_strand_id
1 'polypeptide(L)'
;MISKNYKKFIFPILFFSFSSISYAKTYHYSVTLYSKKCYLNMEKSPSISAQKGDTLIFHMDDPSVRNRDFTVSEKENNMENYKGVRKDKRKKTVTVTIKDENPEVLYYSCSRYQSSGSTILIGK
;
A
#
# COMPACT_ATOMS: atom_id res chain seq x y z
N MET A 1 7.15 34.22 63.16
CA MET A 1 6.28 33.40 62.28
C MET A 1 6.20 34.08 60.92
N ILE A 2 6.86 33.57 59.89
CA ILE A 2 6.86 34.17 58.54
C ILE A 2 6.04 33.26 57.62
N SER A 3 4.90 33.78 57.17
CA SER A 3 3.99 33.15 56.20
C SER A 3 4.53 33.30 54.78
N LYS A 4 4.69 32.18 54.06
CA LYS A 4 5.08 32.17 52.64
C LYS A 4 3.82 32.10 51.77
N ASN A 5 3.58 33.15 50.99
CA ASN A 5 2.55 33.22 49.96
C ASN A 5 3.05 32.55 48.68
N TYR A 6 2.37 31.50 48.22
CA TYR A 6 2.67 30.82 46.95
C TYR A 6 1.75 31.39 45.85
N LYS A 7 2.29 32.19 44.93
CA LYS A 7 1.59 32.61 43.71
C LYS A 7 1.47 31.41 42.76
N LYS A 8 0.24 30.93 42.52
CA LYS A 8 -0.08 29.96 41.48
C LYS A 8 0.10 30.62 40.10
N PHE A 9 1.14 30.21 39.37
CA PHE A 9 1.27 30.48 37.94
C PHE A 9 0.54 29.39 37.17
N ILE A 10 -0.59 29.73 36.55
CA ILE A 10 -1.32 28.87 35.61
C ILE A 10 -0.74 29.16 34.23
N PHE A 11 0.05 28.23 33.69
CA PHE A 11 0.50 28.29 32.30
C PHE A 11 -0.63 27.78 31.39
N PRO A 12 -1.07 28.54 30.38
CA PRO A 12 -2.06 28.05 29.43
C PRO A 12 -1.39 26.99 28.54
N ILE A 13 -1.87 25.75 28.62
CA ILE A 13 -1.45 24.68 27.72
C ILE A 13 -2.07 24.98 26.36
N LEU A 14 -1.29 25.60 25.48
CA LEU A 14 -1.60 25.70 24.06
C LEU A 14 -1.52 24.30 23.46
N PHE A 15 -2.69 23.69 23.22
CA PHE A 15 -2.83 22.49 22.41
C PHE A 15 -2.49 22.84 20.96
N PHE A 16 -1.23 22.67 20.56
CA PHE A 16 -0.87 22.62 19.15
C PHE A 16 -1.37 21.30 18.58
N SER A 17 -2.43 21.35 17.76
CA SER A 17 -2.80 20.23 16.91
C SER A 17 -1.70 20.06 15.86
N PHE A 18 -0.84 19.06 16.05
CA PHE A 18 0.11 18.66 15.00
C PHE A 18 -0.69 18.06 13.85
N SER A 19 -0.86 18.81 12.78
CA SER A 19 -1.26 18.26 11.50
C SER A 19 -0.11 17.39 10.99
N SER A 20 -0.26 16.07 11.09
CA SER A 20 0.71 15.12 10.53
C SER A 20 0.68 15.26 9.01
N ILE A 21 1.70 15.88 8.43
CA ILE A 21 1.91 15.88 6.98
C ILE A 21 2.32 14.45 6.62
N SER A 22 1.41 13.70 5.99
CA SER A 22 1.78 12.40 5.42
C SER A 22 2.48 12.62 4.09
N TYR A 23 3.69 12.09 3.97
CA TYR A 23 4.46 12.11 2.74
C TYR A 23 4.19 10.82 1.96
N ALA A 24 3.99 10.94 0.65
CA ALA A 24 3.92 9.80 -0.25
C ALA A 24 5.17 8.92 -0.10
N LYS A 25 4.95 7.63 0.17
CA LYS A 25 5.99 6.61 0.33
C LYS A 25 6.05 5.70 -0.88
N THR A 26 7.22 5.10 -1.08
CA THR A 26 7.41 4.04 -2.07
C THR A 26 7.67 2.73 -1.36
N TYR A 27 6.90 1.70 -1.68
CA TYR A 27 7.05 0.34 -1.14
C TYR A 27 7.49 -0.62 -2.23
N HIS A 28 8.32 -1.59 -1.86
CA HIS A 28 8.83 -2.59 -2.77
C HIS A 28 8.42 -3.99 -2.33
N TYR A 29 7.94 -4.79 -3.28
CA TYR A 29 7.54 -6.18 -3.08
C TYR A 29 8.21 -7.06 -4.11
N SER A 30 8.92 -8.11 -3.68
CA SER A 30 9.30 -9.20 -4.57
C SER A 30 8.10 -10.10 -4.79
N VAL A 31 7.79 -10.41 -6.05
CA VAL A 31 6.67 -11.28 -6.41
C VAL A 31 7.20 -12.65 -6.79
N THR A 32 6.67 -13.68 -6.13
CA THR A 32 6.89 -15.07 -6.52
C THR A 32 5.56 -15.80 -6.67
N LEU A 33 5.57 -16.93 -7.36
CA LEU A 33 4.41 -17.79 -7.54
C LEU A 33 4.71 -19.18 -6.99
N TYR A 34 3.92 -19.61 -6.00
CA TYR A 34 3.99 -20.96 -5.47
C TYR A 34 2.59 -21.57 -5.39
N SER A 35 2.43 -22.79 -5.90
CA SER A 35 1.13 -23.49 -5.95
C SER A 35 -0.01 -22.62 -6.51
N LYS A 36 0.25 -21.89 -7.61
CA LYS A 36 -0.70 -20.98 -8.29
C LYS A 36 -1.18 -19.78 -7.47
N LYS A 37 -0.53 -19.46 -6.35
CA LYS A 37 -0.84 -18.28 -5.52
C LYS A 37 0.29 -17.26 -5.58
N CYS A 38 -0.06 -15.98 -5.52
CA CYS A 38 0.93 -14.92 -5.34
C CYS A 38 1.58 -15.02 -3.98
N TYR A 39 2.88 -14.77 -3.94
CA TYR A 39 3.60 -14.48 -2.73
C TYR A 39 4.26 -13.13 -2.89
N LEU A 40 4.18 -12.29 -1.87
CA LEU A 40 4.86 -11.01 -1.80
C LEU A 40 5.88 -11.08 -0.67
N ASN A 41 7.16 -10.84 -0.96
CA ASN A 41 8.23 -10.97 0.03
C ASN A 41 8.19 -12.34 0.77
N MET A 42 7.88 -13.42 0.03
CA MET A 42 7.71 -14.79 0.53
C MET A 42 6.49 -15.02 1.45
N GLU A 43 5.63 -14.02 1.66
CA GLU A 43 4.37 -14.19 2.36
C GLU A 43 3.24 -14.54 1.38
N LYS A 44 2.37 -15.49 1.76
CA LYS A 44 1.29 -15.98 0.91
C LYS A 44 0.15 -14.97 0.82
N SER A 45 0.00 -14.33 -0.33
CA SER A 45 -1.13 -13.43 -0.63
C SER A 45 -1.44 -12.42 0.52
N PRO A 46 -0.45 -11.68 1.07
CA PRO A 46 -0.70 -10.78 2.19
C PRO A 46 -1.63 -9.63 1.82
N SER A 47 -2.37 -9.11 2.80
CA SER A 47 -3.02 -7.81 2.65
C SER A 47 -1.98 -6.71 2.81
N ILE A 48 -1.98 -5.73 1.92
CA ILE A 48 -1.05 -4.60 1.94
C ILE A 48 -1.80 -3.35 2.40
N SER A 49 -1.17 -2.49 3.20
CA SER A 49 -1.69 -1.16 3.50
C SER A 49 -0.88 -0.10 2.75
N ALA A 50 -1.59 0.88 2.17
CA ALA A 50 -1.00 2.05 1.52
C ALA A 50 -1.85 3.28 1.84
N GLN A 51 -1.30 4.47 1.67
CA GLN A 51 -2.03 5.73 1.72
C GLN A 51 -2.17 6.33 0.33
N LYS A 52 -3.10 7.28 0.19
CA LYS A 52 -3.20 8.12 -1.01
C LYS A 52 -1.88 8.83 -1.28
N GLY A 53 -1.46 8.84 -2.54
CA GLY A 53 -0.16 9.33 -2.99
C GLY A 53 0.97 8.29 -2.96
N ASP A 54 0.82 7.18 -2.23
CA ASP A 54 1.87 6.15 -2.17
C ASP A 54 2.09 5.47 -3.53
N THR A 55 3.30 4.95 -3.72
CA THR A 55 3.68 4.13 -4.87
C THR A 55 4.08 2.73 -4.43
N LEU A 56 3.48 1.71 -5.03
CA LEU A 56 3.84 0.30 -4.80
C LEU A 56 4.58 -0.22 -6.03
N ILE A 57 5.74 -0.84 -5.83
CA ILE A 57 6.56 -1.42 -6.89
C ILE A 57 6.66 -2.92 -6.65
N PHE A 58 6.09 -3.68 -7.57
CA PHE A 58 6.11 -5.13 -7.58
C PHE A 58 7.18 -5.61 -8.57
N HIS A 59 8.18 -6.32 -8.06
CA HIS A 59 9.30 -6.86 -8.82
C HIS A 59 9.00 -8.30 -9.27
N MET A 60 9.03 -8.53 -10.58
CA MET A 60 8.65 -9.79 -11.25
C MET A 60 9.88 -10.54 -11.77
N ASP A 61 11.01 -10.42 -11.08
CA ASP A 61 12.28 -11.00 -11.51
C ASP A 61 12.35 -12.52 -11.33
N ASP A 62 11.52 -13.05 -10.42
CA ASP A 62 11.53 -14.46 -10.08
C ASP A 62 11.12 -15.36 -11.26
N PRO A 63 11.84 -16.46 -11.53
CA PRO A 63 11.53 -17.37 -12.62
C PRO A 63 10.10 -17.93 -12.59
N SER A 64 9.50 -18.11 -11.40
CA SER A 64 8.14 -18.64 -11.23
C SER A 64 7.06 -17.74 -11.83
N VAL A 65 7.34 -16.46 -12.03
CA VAL A 65 6.39 -15.47 -12.59
C VAL A 65 6.73 -15.05 -14.03
N ARG A 66 7.76 -15.62 -14.67
CA ARG A 66 8.29 -15.20 -15.99
C ARG A 66 7.25 -15.11 -17.12
N ASN A 67 6.19 -15.93 -17.06
CA ASN A 67 5.11 -15.97 -18.06
C ASN A 67 3.73 -15.66 -17.44
N ARG A 68 3.72 -14.87 -16.36
CA ARG A 68 2.51 -14.58 -15.58
C ARG A 68 2.26 -13.08 -15.56
N ASP A 69 0.99 -12.73 -15.66
CA ASP A 69 0.55 -11.35 -15.51
C ASP A 69 0.35 -11.06 -14.02
N PHE A 70 0.92 -9.96 -13.55
CA PHE A 70 0.51 -9.31 -12.31
C PHE A 70 -0.54 -8.24 -12.64
N THR A 71 -1.69 -8.30 -11.99
CA THR A 71 -2.82 -7.40 -12.19
C THR A 71 -3.15 -6.71 -10.88
N VAL A 72 -3.64 -5.47 -10.98
CA VAL A 72 -4.28 -4.76 -9.89
C VAL A 72 -5.59 -4.21 -10.41
N SER A 73 -6.66 -4.39 -9.64
CA SER A 73 -8.04 -4.08 -10.02
C SER A 73 -8.80 -3.40 -8.90
N GLU A 74 -9.87 -2.70 -9.29
CA GLU A 74 -10.79 -2.06 -8.35
C GLU A 74 -11.85 -3.05 -7.84
N LYS A 75 -12.00 -4.20 -8.51
CA LYS A 75 -12.91 -5.28 -8.15
C LYS A 75 -12.16 -6.60 -7.98
N GLU A 76 -12.64 -7.42 -7.05
CA GLU A 76 -12.01 -8.69 -6.66
C GLU A 76 -11.79 -9.65 -7.84
N ASN A 77 -12.69 -9.63 -8.82
CA ASN A 77 -12.66 -10.50 -9.98
C ASN A 77 -11.76 -10.01 -11.13
N ASN A 78 -10.95 -8.97 -10.94
CA ASN A 78 -10.15 -8.35 -11.99
C ASN A 78 -10.96 -7.89 -13.23
N MET A 79 -12.29 -7.68 -13.13
CA MET A 79 -13.09 -7.18 -14.27
C MET A 79 -12.79 -5.71 -14.59
N GLU A 80 -12.23 -4.97 -13.63
CA GLU A 80 -11.94 -3.56 -13.76
C GLU A 80 -10.48 -3.30 -13.36
N ASN A 81 -9.62 -3.15 -14.35
CA ASN A 81 -8.21 -2.87 -14.13
C ASN A 81 -8.02 -1.48 -13.52
N TYR A 82 -7.19 -1.40 -12.50
CA TYR A 82 -6.87 -0.14 -11.85
C TYR A 82 -6.05 0.76 -12.79
N LYS A 83 -6.48 2.02 -12.96
CA LYS A 83 -5.85 2.96 -13.91
C LYS A 83 -4.48 3.48 -13.45
N GLY A 84 -4.14 3.36 -12.17
CA GLY A 84 -2.83 3.76 -11.63
C GLY A 84 -1.71 2.75 -11.84
N VAL A 85 -1.94 1.69 -12.65
CA VAL A 85 -0.96 0.64 -12.93
C VAL A 85 -0.11 1.00 -14.16
N ARG A 86 1.22 0.92 -14.01
CA ARG A 86 2.19 0.99 -15.11
C ARG A 86 3.08 -0.26 -15.09
N LYS A 87 3.20 -0.95 -16.23
CA LYS A 87 4.07 -2.14 -16.38
C LYS A 87 5.33 -1.79 -17.15
N ASP A 88 6.50 -2.13 -16.61
CA ASP A 88 7.78 -2.04 -17.29
C ASP A 88 8.32 -3.46 -17.57
N LYS A 89 8.19 -3.91 -18.82
CA LYS A 89 8.63 -5.25 -19.23
C LYS A 89 10.15 -5.42 -19.22
N ARG A 90 10.93 -4.34 -19.41
CA ARG A 90 12.39 -4.41 -19.43
C ARG A 90 12.94 -4.55 -18.02
N LYS A 91 12.39 -3.77 -17.09
CA LYS A 91 12.75 -3.84 -15.67
C LYS A 91 12.01 -4.95 -14.91
N LYS A 92 11.08 -5.65 -15.57
CA LYS A 92 10.19 -6.64 -14.96
C LYS A 92 9.48 -6.10 -13.71
N THR A 93 8.94 -4.89 -13.78
CA THR A 93 8.23 -4.27 -12.66
C THR A 93 6.81 -3.89 -13.01
N VAL A 94 5.93 -3.94 -11.99
CA VAL A 94 4.61 -3.32 -12.02
C VAL A 94 4.58 -2.23 -10.96
N THR A 95 4.39 -0.99 -11.40
CA THR A 95 4.25 0.17 -10.53
C THR A 95 2.78 0.51 -10.37
N VAL A 96 2.33 0.73 -9.14
CA VAL A 96 0.97 1.14 -8.81
C VAL A 96 1.07 2.45 -8.06
N THR A 97 0.53 3.53 -8.63
CA THR A 97 0.42 4.82 -7.93
C THR A 97 -0.97 4.92 -7.34
N ILE A 98 -1.06 5.07 -6.02
CA ILE A 98 -2.33 5.24 -5.32
C ILE A 98 -2.77 6.70 -5.49
N LYS A 99 -3.84 6.93 -6.25
CA LYS A 99 -4.40 8.27 -6.49
C LYS A 99 -5.43 8.65 -5.43
N ASP A 100 -5.68 9.95 -5.31
CA ASP A 100 -6.63 10.48 -4.32
C ASP A 100 -8.08 10.03 -4.55
N GLU A 101 -8.44 9.79 -5.81
CA GLU A 101 -9.77 9.36 -6.27
C GLU A 101 -10.01 7.85 -6.16
N ASN A 102 -9.07 7.09 -5.60
CA ASN A 102 -9.14 5.64 -5.53
C ASN A 102 -10.23 5.11 -4.58
N PRO A 103 -10.74 3.89 -4.84
CA PRO A 103 -11.52 3.15 -3.84
C PRO A 103 -10.68 2.83 -2.60
N GLU A 104 -11.33 2.57 -1.46
CA GLU A 104 -10.66 2.21 -0.21
C GLU A 104 -9.96 0.84 -0.27
N VAL A 105 -10.31 0.01 -1.26
CA VAL A 105 -9.74 -1.32 -1.46
C VAL A 105 -9.43 -1.54 -2.94
N LEU A 106 -8.21 -1.98 -3.23
CA LEU A 106 -7.84 -2.59 -4.50
C LEU A 106 -7.54 -4.08 -4.29
N TYR A 107 -7.47 -4.82 -5.39
CA TYR A 107 -7.17 -6.25 -5.40
C TYR A 107 -5.99 -6.49 -6.32
N TYR A 108 -5.09 -7.41 -5.97
CA TYR A 108 -3.96 -7.78 -6.82
C TYR A 108 -3.91 -9.29 -7.04
N SER A 109 -3.42 -9.75 -8.20
CA SER A 109 -3.25 -11.17 -8.50
C SER A 109 -2.15 -11.46 -9.52
N CYS A 110 -1.59 -12.67 -9.52
CA CYS A 110 -0.46 -13.11 -10.36
C CYS A 110 -0.90 -14.09 -11.45
N SER A 111 -2.20 -14.15 -11.72
CA SER A 111 -2.81 -15.21 -12.51
C SER A 111 -4.06 -14.70 -13.21
N ARG A 112 -4.32 -15.24 -14.39
CA ARG A 112 -5.62 -15.05 -15.08
C ARG A 112 -6.79 -15.65 -14.28
N TYR A 113 -6.49 -16.52 -13.31
CA TYR A 113 -7.49 -17.09 -12.41
C TYR A 113 -7.79 -16.09 -11.30
N GLN A 114 -8.93 -15.42 -11.47
CA GLN A 114 -9.43 -14.25 -10.74
C GLN A 114 -9.60 -14.45 -9.22
N SER A 115 -9.38 -15.65 -8.69
CA SER A 115 -9.64 -16.02 -7.29
C SER A 115 -8.38 -16.24 -6.43
N SER A 116 -7.19 -15.92 -6.93
CA SER A 116 -5.90 -16.21 -6.27
C SER A 116 -5.17 -14.97 -5.72
N GLY A 117 -5.86 -13.82 -5.73
CA GLY A 117 -5.34 -12.54 -5.31
C GLY A 117 -5.43 -12.24 -3.80
N SER A 118 -5.09 -11.01 -3.44
CA SER A 118 -5.34 -10.43 -2.11
C SER A 118 -5.62 -8.94 -2.22
N THR A 119 -5.74 -8.24 -1.09
CA THR A 119 -6.18 -6.84 -1.02
C THR A 119 -5.03 -5.86 -0.80
N ILE A 120 -5.23 -4.65 -1.31
CA ILE A 120 -4.49 -3.44 -0.94
C ILE A 120 -5.51 -2.51 -0.28
N LEU A 121 -5.39 -2.32 1.04
CA LEU A 121 -6.20 -1.41 1.83
C LEU A 121 -5.60 0.00 1.71
N ILE A 122 -6.42 0.96 1.28
CA ILE A 122 -6.01 2.34 1.06
C ILE A 122 -6.53 3.19 2.22
N GLY A 123 -5.61 3.61 3.08
CA GLY A 123 -5.85 4.58 4.13
C GLY A 123 -6.04 5.99 3.57
N LYS A 124 -6.73 6.82 4.38
CA LYS A 124 -6.83 8.26 4.15
C LYS A 124 -5.50 8.95 4.41
#